data_AF-B6XBL5-F1
#
_entry.id   AF-B6XBL5-F1
#
_cell.length_a   1.000
_cell.length_b   1.000
_cell.length_c   1.000
_cell.angle_alpha   90.00
_cell.angle_beta   90.00
_cell.angle_gamma   90.00
#
_symmetry.space_group_name_H-M   'P 1'
#
loop_
_entity.id
_entity.type
_entity.pdbx_description
1 polymer ?
#
loop_
_entity_poly.entity_id
_entity_poly.type
_entity_poly.pdbx_seq_one_letter_code
_entity_poly.pdbx_strand_id
1 'polypeptide(L)'
;MPTPTKYSIPLEQDTILSYIVNTIPNRFENRLVKTSNVSLAEIGICQGISNSFLMYENNNLGTHYIRAISDSFNSISSNELPKNTLEKYILNSKKKFDLTILETLFSIGINNQIDYEYALELNNLSKQVNRLEISDNLNKESNINYLKKLLKSINFEEILNNKFTFLKEKENNKHFDFFMKDLMNSKDSSLESINIPIKKIDQIKVKLRNEIPLTKNNAMYILKAYFHHESAKINAIISDRKIRAGLINDNTYTLGHKINTHDKHALKTHSEIKQDIEESLLNKGYYYSSVATKTHAMAISAKINGNEKIYKFFQPTYGLLETKDKHVFYNHLFSIIDDYNIKGKVLQTTAKQGLLDVSSIERKIDYKNTLKLPEFKDIDIQNHIKSELIRDNVKIDLNNEYKLKLKSHDPITNITKATIYGHYKKWNISSNESDIKKMVDSIAEKLPLIKNKKGSVYINNNGDIYSQKLKLSLKNVLKNTFKFS
;
A
#
# COMPACT_ATOMS: atom_id res chain seq x y z
N MET A 1 -3.97 -14.04 33.55
CA MET A 1 -4.20 -13.16 32.39
C MET A 1 -2.83 -12.82 31.82
N PRO A 2 -2.54 -13.09 30.53
CA PRO A 2 -1.27 -12.69 29.95
C PRO A 2 -1.18 -11.17 29.95
N THR A 3 -0.07 -10.64 30.44
CA THR A 3 0.25 -9.20 30.43
C THR A 3 0.10 -8.69 28.99
N PRO A 4 -0.65 -7.61 28.73
CA PRO A 4 -0.77 -7.09 27.37
C PRO A 4 0.62 -6.67 26.91
N THR A 5 1.22 -7.48 26.06
CA THR A 5 2.53 -7.16 25.49
C THR A 5 2.29 -5.97 24.57
N LYS A 6 2.96 -4.85 24.84
CA LYS A 6 2.79 -3.64 24.04
C LYS A 6 3.46 -3.83 22.67
N TYR A 7 2.71 -3.55 21.61
CA TYR A 7 3.27 -3.37 20.29
C TYR A 7 4.20 -2.16 20.28
N SER A 8 5.38 -2.30 19.67
CA SER A 8 6.38 -1.23 19.57
C SER A 8 5.89 -0.08 18.69
N ILE A 9 5.04 -0.40 17.70
CA ILE A 9 4.34 0.58 16.86
C ILE A 9 2.87 0.16 16.79
N PRO A 10 1.94 0.89 17.43
CA PRO A 10 0.52 0.57 17.35
C PRO A 10 -0.02 0.83 15.95
N LEU A 11 -0.97 0.00 15.51
CA LEU A 11 -1.73 0.19 14.29
C LEU A 11 -3.19 -0.18 14.56
N GLU A 12 -4.11 0.73 14.29
CA GLU A 12 -5.55 0.50 14.45
C GLU A 12 -6.21 0.29 13.09
N GLN A 13 -5.96 -0.85 12.45
CA GLN A 13 -6.46 -1.11 11.09
C GLN A 13 -7.95 -0.81 10.93
N ASP A 14 -8.78 -1.24 11.88
CA ASP A 14 -10.24 -1.09 11.76
C ASP A 14 -10.68 0.37 11.87
N THR A 15 -10.01 1.18 12.71
CA THR A 15 -10.24 2.63 12.81
C THR A 15 -9.81 3.33 11.51
N ILE A 16 -8.64 2.96 10.97
CA ILE A 16 -8.13 3.50 9.70
C ILE A 16 -9.10 3.19 8.56
N LEU A 17 -9.53 1.93 8.44
CA LEU A 17 -10.51 1.50 7.45
C LEU A 17 -11.82 2.27 7.57
N SER A 18 -12.36 2.38 8.79
CA SER A 18 -13.61 3.09 9.06
C SER A 18 -13.50 4.56 8.63
N TYR A 19 -12.37 5.21 8.87
CA TYR A 19 -12.13 6.57 8.39
C TYR A 19 -12.07 6.64 6.85
N ILE A 20 -11.37 5.70 6.21
CA ILE A 20 -11.25 5.65 4.75
C ILE A 20 -12.63 5.51 4.10
N VAL A 21 -13.41 4.51 4.54
CA VAL A 21 -14.71 4.17 3.95
C VAL A 21 -15.75 5.27 4.23
N ASN A 22 -15.81 5.78 5.45
CA ASN A 22 -16.88 6.70 5.85
C ASN A 22 -16.56 8.18 5.63
N THR A 23 -15.27 8.58 5.58
CA THR A 23 -14.88 10.00 5.54
C THR A 23 -14.24 10.41 4.21
N ILE A 24 -13.42 9.55 3.60
CA ILE A 24 -12.66 9.91 2.39
C ILE A 24 -12.72 8.87 1.25
N PRO A 25 -13.87 8.23 0.97
CA PRO A 25 -13.92 7.10 0.04
C PRO A 25 -13.41 7.46 -1.37
N ASN A 26 -13.90 8.56 -1.93
CA ASN A 26 -13.52 9.05 -3.27
C ASN A 26 -12.00 9.27 -3.45
N ARG A 27 -11.25 9.55 -2.38
CA ARG A 27 -9.81 9.78 -2.47
C ARG A 27 -9.04 8.48 -2.64
N PHE A 28 -9.57 7.38 -2.12
CA PHE A 28 -9.01 6.05 -2.28
C PHE A 28 -9.49 5.38 -3.58
N GLU A 29 -10.75 5.55 -3.96
CA GLU A 29 -11.32 4.93 -5.18
C GLU A 29 -10.52 5.24 -6.44
N ASN A 30 -10.03 6.47 -6.60
CA ASN A 30 -9.20 6.87 -7.75
C ASN A 30 -7.79 6.25 -7.77
N ARG A 31 -7.36 5.62 -6.67
CA ARG A 31 -6.07 4.94 -6.53
C ARG A 31 -6.18 3.42 -6.60
N LEU A 32 -7.41 2.90 -6.68
CA LEU A 32 -7.67 1.48 -6.84
C LEU A 32 -7.60 1.12 -8.33
N VAL A 33 -6.91 0.03 -8.64
CA VAL A 33 -6.63 -0.34 -10.04
C VAL A 33 -7.80 -1.07 -10.69
N LYS A 34 -8.60 -1.80 -9.89
CA LYS A 34 -9.59 -2.77 -10.40
C LYS A 34 -11.03 -2.54 -9.95
N THR A 35 -11.24 -1.71 -8.93
CA THR A 35 -12.59 -1.33 -8.46
C THR A 35 -12.61 0.13 -8.11
N SER A 36 -13.78 0.74 -8.21
CA SER A 36 -14.06 2.05 -7.64
C SER A 36 -14.84 1.95 -6.32
N ASN A 37 -14.95 0.78 -5.70
CA ASN A 37 -15.67 0.59 -4.45
C ASN A 37 -14.68 0.28 -3.31
N VAL A 38 -14.36 1.30 -2.51
CA VAL A 38 -13.41 1.16 -1.39
C VAL A 38 -13.97 0.36 -0.21
N SER A 39 -15.29 0.19 -0.08
CA SER A 39 -15.87 -0.64 0.99
C SER A 39 -15.43 -2.11 0.90
N LEU A 40 -14.94 -2.54 -0.27
CA LEU A 40 -14.36 -3.86 -0.48
C LEU A 40 -13.01 -4.04 0.20
N ALA A 41 -12.35 -2.94 0.56
CA ALA A 41 -11.14 -2.94 1.38
C ALA A 41 -11.41 -3.32 2.84
N GLU A 42 -12.66 -3.39 3.30
CA GLU A 42 -12.95 -3.84 4.67
C GLU A 42 -12.74 -5.34 4.84
N ILE A 43 -12.68 -6.10 3.74
CA ILE A 43 -12.51 -7.54 3.75
C ILE A 43 -11.06 -7.87 3.53
N GLY A 44 -10.51 -8.67 4.45
CA GLY A 44 -9.22 -9.32 4.26
C GLY A 44 -7.99 -8.39 4.22
N ILE A 45 -8.13 -7.06 4.29
CA ILE A 45 -7.02 -6.08 4.15
C ILE A 45 -5.77 -6.38 4.99
N CYS A 46 -5.96 -7.08 6.11
CA CYS A 46 -4.88 -7.59 6.95
C CYS A 46 -3.83 -8.38 6.14
N GLN A 47 -4.23 -9.14 5.12
CA GLN A 47 -3.34 -9.87 4.23
C GLN A 47 -2.62 -8.93 3.26
N GLY A 48 -3.34 -8.00 2.63
CA GLY A 48 -2.77 -6.96 1.78
C GLY A 48 -1.70 -6.10 2.48
N ILE A 49 -1.97 -5.61 3.68
CA ILE A 49 -1.02 -4.79 4.46
C ILE A 49 0.13 -5.65 4.99
N SER A 50 -0.13 -6.89 5.41
CA SER A 50 0.92 -7.82 5.87
C SER A 50 1.90 -8.19 4.77
N ASN A 51 1.41 -8.46 3.56
CA ASN A 51 2.25 -8.66 2.37
C ASN A 51 3.05 -7.40 2.03
N SER A 52 2.43 -6.22 2.14
CA SER A 52 3.12 -4.94 1.89
C SER A 52 4.23 -4.69 2.92
N PHE A 53 3.98 -4.99 4.20
CA PHE A 53 5.02 -4.96 5.24
C PHE A 53 6.22 -5.82 4.86
N LEU A 54 6.00 -7.08 4.45
CA LEU A 54 7.09 -7.98 4.05
C LEU A 54 7.87 -7.46 2.84
N MET A 55 7.18 -6.88 1.85
CA MET A 55 7.81 -6.25 0.68
C MET A 55 8.78 -5.14 1.09
N TYR A 56 8.36 -4.24 1.99
CA TYR A 56 9.23 -3.19 2.54
C TYR A 56 10.31 -3.75 3.47
N GLU A 57 9.97 -4.78 4.24
CA GLU A 57 10.88 -5.39 5.19
C GLU A 57 12.11 -6.00 4.52
N ASN A 58 12.01 -6.55 3.29
CA ASN A 58 13.19 -7.03 2.56
C ASN A 58 14.28 -5.95 2.40
N ASN A 59 13.89 -4.68 2.33
CA ASN A 59 14.77 -3.52 2.23
C ASN A 59 15.02 -2.84 3.60
N ASN A 60 14.72 -3.52 4.71
CA ASN A 60 14.77 -3.01 6.09
C ASN A 60 13.85 -1.80 6.33
N LEU A 61 12.79 -1.66 5.53
CA LEU A 61 11.82 -0.56 5.62
C LEU A 61 10.48 -1.00 6.22
N GLY A 62 10.31 -2.25 6.66
CA GLY A 62 9.02 -2.73 7.17
C GLY A 62 8.54 -1.96 8.40
N THR A 63 9.46 -1.69 9.35
CA THR A 63 9.17 -0.83 10.51
C THR A 63 8.77 0.59 10.09
N HIS A 64 9.48 1.18 9.12
CA HIS A 64 9.20 2.53 8.62
C HIS A 64 7.87 2.61 7.88
N TYR A 65 7.50 1.57 7.13
CA TYR A 65 6.21 1.45 6.45
C TYR A 65 5.04 1.50 7.45
N ILE A 66 5.09 0.68 8.51
CA ILE A 66 4.03 0.66 9.53
C ILE A 66 4.00 1.97 10.32
N ARG A 67 5.18 2.50 10.68
CA ARG A 67 5.28 3.80 11.37
C ARG A 67 4.66 4.93 10.55
N ALA A 68 4.99 5.03 9.27
CA ALA A 68 4.47 6.07 8.40
C ALA A 68 2.95 6.02 8.28
N ILE A 69 2.34 4.82 8.21
CA ILE A 69 0.88 4.67 8.21
C ILE A 69 0.29 5.15 9.56
N SER A 70 0.86 4.67 10.68
CA SER A 70 0.37 5.00 12.03
C SER A 70 0.48 6.50 12.32
N ASP A 71 1.65 7.10 12.10
CA ASP A 71 1.91 8.52 12.34
C ASP A 71 1.03 9.41 11.45
N SER A 72 0.88 9.04 10.17
CA SER A 72 0.01 9.77 9.25
C SER A 72 -1.44 9.76 9.72
N PHE A 73 -1.95 8.57 10.11
CA PHE A 73 -3.33 8.46 10.59
C PHE A 73 -3.55 9.24 11.87
N ASN A 74 -2.65 9.13 12.85
CA ASN A 74 -2.71 9.87 14.11
C ASN A 74 -2.72 11.39 13.87
N SER A 75 -1.92 11.87 12.93
CA SER A 75 -1.89 13.28 12.55
C SER A 75 -3.22 13.74 11.94
N ILE A 76 -3.81 12.95 11.05
CA ILE A 76 -5.08 13.26 10.38
C ILE A 76 -6.25 13.23 11.37
N SER A 77 -6.33 12.18 12.19
CA SER A 77 -7.40 11.94 13.16
C SER A 77 -7.29 12.81 14.42
N SER A 78 -6.16 13.48 14.64
CA SER A 78 -5.95 14.38 15.77
C SER A 78 -7.03 15.47 15.84
N ASN A 79 -7.61 15.65 17.03
CA ASN A 79 -8.56 16.74 17.32
C ASN A 79 -7.85 17.99 17.87
N GLU A 80 -6.59 18.20 17.50
CA GLU A 80 -5.85 19.40 17.93
C GLU A 80 -6.57 20.67 17.47
N LEU A 81 -6.96 21.50 18.44
CA LEU A 81 -7.57 22.80 18.18
C LEU A 81 -6.46 23.84 17.96
N PRO A 82 -6.40 24.49 16.78
CA PRO A 82 -5.38 25.49 16.52
C PRO A 82 -5.61 26.71 17.43
N LYS A 83 -4.55 27.23 18.06
CA LYS A 83 -4.66 28.38 18.99
C LYS A 83 -4.80 29.70 18.25
N ASN A 84 -4.34 29.75 17.00
CA ASN A 84 -4.38 30.95 16.17
C ASN A 84 -4.48 30.59 14.67
N THR A 85 -4.65 31.63 13.85
CA THR A 85 -4.78 31.49 12.40
C THR A 85 -3.57 30.80 11.77
N LEU A 86 -2.34 31.12 12.18
CA LEU A 86 -1.15 30.49 11.60
C LEU A 86 -1.09 28.99 11.91
N GLU A 87 -1.35 28.60 13.16
CA GLU A 87 -1.38 27.20 13.57
C GLU A 87 -2.46 26.41 12.81
N LYS A 88 -3.62 27.02 12.52
CA LYS A 88 -4.66 26.40 11.68
C LYS A 88 -4.12 26.03 10.30
N TYR A 89 -3.39 26.93 9.64
CA TYR A 89 -2.82 26.67 8.31
C TYR A 89 -1.72 25.61 8.36
N ILE A 90 -0.84 25.66 9.38
CA ILE A 90 0.20 24.64 9.58
C ILE A 90 -0.44 23.25 9.76
N LEU A 91 -1.41 23.13 10.67
CA LEU A 91 -2.10 21.87 10.94
C LEU A 91 -2.81 21.33 9.69
N ASN A 92 -3.54 22.19 8.97
CA ASN A 92 -4.24 21.79 7.75
C ASN A 92 -3.28 21.31 6.66
N SER A 93 -2.15 22.01 6.45
CA SER A 93 -1.13 21.59 5.50
C SER A 93 -0.50 20.26 5.90
N LYS A 94 -0.12 20.08 7.18
CA LYS A 94 0.43 18.82 7.67
C LYS A 94 -0.54 17.66 7.44
N LYS A 95 -1.81 17.80 7.86
CA LYS A 95 -2.86 16.80 7.63
C LYS A 95 -3.01 16.44 6.15
N LYS A 96 -2.87 17.41 5.23
CA LYS A 96 -2.95 17.17 3.78
C LYS A 96 -1.80 16.30 3.25
N PHE A 97 -0.57 16.54 3.71
CA PHE A 97 0.58 15.72 3.32
C PHE A 97 0.51 14.32 3.92
N ASP A 98 0.19 14.23 5.22
CA ASP A 98 0.03 12.95 5.91
C ASP A 98 -1.09 12.11 5.29
N LEU A 99 -2.19 12.74 4.87
CA LEU A 99 -3.25 12.07 4.11
C LEU A 99 -2.74 11.49 2.80
N THR A 100 -1.83 12.18 2.11
CA THR A 100 -1.24 11.68 0.86
C THR A 100 -0.30 10.48 1.11
N ILE A 101 0.45 10.48 2.22
CA ILE A 101 1.26 9.34 2.66
C ILE A 101 0.35 8.14 2.96
N LEU A 102 -0.67 8.34 3.80
CA LEU A 102 -1.64 7.30 4.17
C LEU A 102 -2.30 6.70 2.94
N GLU A 103 -2.83 7.54 2.04
CA GLU A 103 -3.42 7.10 0.77
C GLU A 103 -2.49 6.22 -0.03
N THR A 104 -1.24 6.67 -0.20
CA THR A 104 -0.27 5.97 -1.03
C THR A 104 0.09 4.61 -0.43
N LEU A 105 0.42 4.56 0.85
CA LEU A 105 0.90 3.35 1.51
C LEU A 105 -0.21 2.33 1.77
N PHE A 106 -1.40 2.80 2.13
CA PHE A 106 -2.53 1.94 2.47
C PHE A 106 -3.21 1.41 1.19
N SER A 107 -3.27 2.20 0.10
CA SER A 107 -3.77 1.71 -1.20
C SER A 107 -2.93 0.59 -1.80
N ILE A 108 -1.62 0.51 -1.49
CA ILE A 108 -0.79 -0.65 -1.87
C ILE A 108 -1.34 -1.91 -1.20
N GLY A 109 -1.65 -1.84 0.10
CA GLY A 109 -2.28 -2.93 0.84
C GLY A 109 -3.61 -3.34 0.23
N ILE A 110 -4.50 -2.37 -0.06
CA ILE A 110 -5.81 -2.64 -0.66
C ILE A 110 -5.69 -3.31 -2.03
N ASN A 111 -4.85 -2.76 -2.92
CA ASN A 111 -4.67 -3.35 -4.25
C ASN A 111 -4.06 -4.77 -4.19
N ASN A 112 -3.14 -5.02 -3.25
CA ASN A 112 -2.62 -6.37 -3.01
C ASN A 112 -3.71 -7.32 -2.50
N GLN A 113 -4.61 -6.85 -1.64
CA GLN A 113 -5.72 -7.64 -1.13
C GLN A 113 -6.70 -8.03 -2.24
N ILE A 114 -7.15 -7.04 -3.00
CA ILE A 114 -8.10 -7.22 -4.11
C ILE A 114 -7.58 -8.27 -5.10
N ASP A 115 -6.30 -8.19 -5.46
CA ASP A 115 -5.72 -9.16 -6.40
C ASP A 115 -5.68 -10.57 -5.82
N TYR A 116 -5.32 -10.71 -4.55
CA TYR A 116 -5.25 -12.01 -3.89
C TYR A 116 -6.64 -12.66 -3.78
N GLU A 117 -7.63 -11.91 -3.30
CA GLU A 117 -9.01 -12.40 -3.19
C GLU A 117 -9.56 -12.79 -4.56
N TYR A 118 -9.32 -11.96 -5.57
CA TYR A 118 -9.79 -12.25 -6.92
C TYR A 118 -9.15 -13.54 -7.48
N ALA A 119 -7.84 -13.75 -7.28
CA ALA A 119 -7.19 -14.99 -7.69
C ALA A 119 -7.73 -16.22 -6.94
N LEU A 120 -7.98 -16.09 -5.64
CA LEU A 120 -8.55 -17.13 -4.79
C LEU A 120 -9.97 -17.50 -5.22
N GLU A 121 -10.80 -16.50 -5.48
CA GLU A 121 -12.18 -16.66 -5.94
C GLU A 121 -12.25 -17.37 -7.29
N LEU A 122 -11.43 -16.96 -8.26
CA LEU A 122 -11.32 -17.65 -9.56
C LEU A 122 -10.88 -19.11 -9.40
N ASN A 123 -9.93 -19.38 -8.51
CA ASN A 123 -9.53 -20.76 -8.19
C ASN A 123 -10.67 -21.58 -7.57
N ASN A 124 -11.46 -20.97 -6.69
CA ASN A 124 -12.63 -21.60 -6.09
C ASN A 124 -13.71 -21.89 -7.14
N LEU A 125 -13.97 -20.94 -8.04
CA LEU A 125 -14.88 -21.13 -9.17
C LEU A 125 -14.44 -22.30 -10.05
N SER A 126 -13.15 -22.38 -10.41
CA SER A 126 -12.59 -23.50 -11.18
C SER A 126 -12.91 -24.86 -10.53
N LYS A 127 -12.83 -24.97 -9.19
CA LYS A 127 -13.18 -26.19 -8.46
C LYS A 127 -14.69 -26.44 -8.43
N GLN A 128 -15.49 -25.38 -8.39
CA GLN A 128 -16.95 -25.46 -8.31
C GLN A 128 -17.65 -25.68 -9.65
N VAL A 129 -16.99 -25.50 -10.80
CA VAL A 129 -17.58 -25.75 -12.13
C VAL A 129 -18.24 -27.13 -12.23
N ASN A 130 -17.72 -28.12 -11.49
CA ASN A 130 -18.30 -29.47 -11.43
C ASN A 130 -19.72 -29.55 -10.86
N ARG A 131 -20.12 -28.55 -10.08
CA ARG A 131 -21.41 -28.46 -9.40
C ARG A 131 -22.45 -27.70 -10.23
N LEU A 132 -22.06 -27.16 -11.38
CA LEU A 132 -22.95 -26.38 -12.24
C LEU A 132 -23.86 -27.30 -13.06
N GLU A 133 -25.12 -26.91 -13.17
CA GLU A 133 -26.10 -27.54 -14.05
C GLU A 133 -25.89 -27.03 -15.48
N ILE A 134 -25.00 -27.71 -16.21
CA ILE A 134 -24.68 -27.41 -17.61
C ILE A 134 -25.33 -28.46 -18.52
N SER A 135 -26.04 -28.03 -19.56
CA SER A 135 -26.60 -28.88 -20.61
C SER A 135 -25.61 -29.11 -21.77
N ASP A 136 -26.00 -29.85 -22.80
CA ASP A 136 -25.26 -29.87 -24.07
C ASP A 136 -25.65 -28.66 -24.94
N ASN A 137 -24.80 -28.28 -25.92
CA ASN A 137 -25.12 -27.24 -26.91
C ASN A 137 -26.11 -27.77 -27.97
N LEU A 138 -27.35 -28.06 -27.56
CA LEU A 138 -28.37 -28.71 -28.39
C LEU A 138 -28.93 -27.82 -29.52
N ASN A 139 -28.86 -26.50 -29.35
CA ASN A 139 -29.46 -25.52 -30.27
C ASN A 139 -28.58 -25.16 -31.47
N LYS A 140 -27.41 -25.79 -31.63
CA LYS A 140 -26.41 -25.49 -32.67
C LYS A 140 -26.02 -24.00 -32.75
N GLU A 141 -26.08 -23.27 -31.63
CA GLU A 141 -25.49 -21.93 -31.58
C GLU A 141 -23.96 -22.05 -31.61
N SER A 142 -23.25 -20.98 -32.00
CA SER A 142 -21.78 -20.98 -31.97
C SER A 142 -21.28 -21.36 -30.57
N ASN A 143 -20.28 -22.23 -30.52
CA ASN A 143 -19.75 -22.74 -29.26
C ASN A 143 -19.26 -21.62 -28.33
N ILE A 144 -18.74 -20.51 -28.87
CA ILE A 144 -18.31 -19.36 -28.07
C ILE A 144 -19.51 -18.66 -27.43
N ASN A 145 -20.60 -18.47 -28.18
CA ASN A 145 -21.82 -17.85 -27.66
C ASN A 145 -22.50 -18.73 -26.60
N TYR A 146 -22.52 -20.05 -26.83
CA TYR A 146 -22.98 -21.03 -25.85
C TYR A 146 -22.20 -20.91 -24.53
N LEU A 147 -20.87 -20.90 -24.59
CA LEU A 147 -20.02 -20.78 -23.40
C LEU A 147 -20.18 -19.42 -22.70
N LYS A 148 -20.34 -18.33 -23.46
CA LYS A 148 -20.64 -17.00 -22.89
C LYS A 148 -21.98 -16.97 -22.17
N LYS A 149 -23.01 -17.64 -22.70
CA LYS A 149 -24.30 -17.78 -22.01
C LYS A 149 -24.15 -18.59 -20.72
N LEU A 150 -23.38 -19.69 -20.75
CA LEU A 150 -23.08 -20.43 -19.53
C LEU A 150 -22.38 -19.55 -18.49
N LEU A 151 -21.38 -18.76 -18.88
CA LEU A 151 -20.75 -17.77 -18.00
C LEU A 151 -21.77 -16.79 -17.43
N LYS A 152 -22.71 -16.27 -18.22
CA LYS A 152 -23.76 -15.39 -17.67
C LYS A 152 -24.73 -16.09 -16.73
N SER A 153 -25.04 -17.37 -17.00
CA SER A 153 -25.99 -18.17 -16.21
C SER A 153 -25.41 -18.68 -14.90
N ILE A 154 -24.08 -18.81 -14.83
CA ILE A 154 -23.39 -18.94 -13.55
C ILE A 154 -23.63 -17.61 -12.86
N ASN A 155 -24.49 -17.61 -11.84
CA ASN A 155 -24.74 -16.42 -11.04
C ASN A 155 -23.48 -16.10 -10.22
N PHE A 156 -22.47 -15.57 -10.90
CA PHE A 156 -21.19 -15.20 -10.31
C PHE A 156 -21.40 -14.22 -9.17
N GLU A 157 -22.44 -13.40 -9.21
CA GLU A 157 -22.81 -12.45 -8.14
C GLU A 157 -23.36 -13.12 -6.88
N GLU A 158 -23.86 -14.37 -6.96
CA GLU A 158 -24.25 -15.17 -5.79
C GLU A 158 -23.11 -16.06 -5.27
N ILE A 159 -22.25 -16.58 -6.15
CA ILE A 159 -21.15 -17.49 -5.78
C ILE A 159 -19.92 -16.73 -5.28
N LEU A 160 -19.57 -15.64 -5.95
CA LEU A 160 -18.71 -14.61 -5.40
C LEU A 160 -19.65 -13.85 -4.48
N ASN A 161 -19.38 -13.78 -3.18
CA ASN A 161 -20.15 -12.93 -2.28
C ASN A 161 -20.41 -11.58 -3.00
N ASN A 162 -21.67 -11.15 -3.02
CA ASN A 162 -22.26 -9.99 -3.75
C ASN A 162 -21.51 -8.63 -3.62
N LYS A 163 -20.37 -8.64 -2.93
CA LYS A 163 -19.44 -7.55 -2.67
C LYS A 163 -18.35 -7.48 -3.76
N PHE A 164 -17.98 -8.57 -4.43
CA PHE A 164 -16.85 -8.60 -5.39
C PHE A 164 -17.30 -8.65 -6.86
N THR A 165 -18.22 -7.77 -7.27
CA THR A 165 -18.65 -7.63 -8.68
C THR A 165 -17.53 -6.98 -9.54
N PHE A 166 -16.41 -7.70 -9.69
CA PHE A 166 -15.13 -7.16 -10.18
C PHE A 166 -14.92 -7.30 -11.69
N LEU A 167 -15.84 -7.96 -12.38
CA LEU A 167 -15.89 -7.89 -13.81
C LEU A 167 -17.16 -7.14 -14.17
N LYS A 168 -17.02 -5.89 -14.63
CA LYS A 168 -18.05 -5.35 -15.52
C LYS A 168 -18.22 -6.42 -16.61
N GLU A 169 -19.43 -6.94 -16.80
CA GLU A 169 -19.76 -8.05 -17.71
C GLU A 169 -19.06 -7.94 -19.10
N LYS A 170 -18.82 -6.70 -19.54
CA LYS A 170 -18.07 -6.33 -20.75
C LYS A 170 -16.58 -6.71 -20.75
N GLU A 171 -15.89 -6.66 -19.60
CA GLU A 171 -14.49 -7.07 -19.45
C GLU A 171 -14.34 -8.59 -19.41
N ASN A 172 -15.26 -9.29 -18.74
CA ASN A 172 -15.29 -10.76 -18.71
C ASN A 172 -15.41 -11.35 -20.12
N ASN A 173 -16.32 -10.80 -20.94
CA ASN A 173 -16.48 -11.26 -22.33
C ASN A 173 -15.21 -11.06 -23.17
N LYS A 174 -14.50 -9.94 -22.99
CA LYS A 174 -13.23 -9.69 -23.69
C LYS A 174 -12.13 -10.65 -23.24
N HIS A 175 -12.02 -10.91 -21.94
CA HIS A 175 -11.04 -11.84 -21.39
C HIS A 175 -11.32 -13.26 -21.86
N PHE A 176 -12.60 -13.66 -21.89
CA PHE A 176 -13.03 -14.94 -22.43
C PHE A 176 -12.73 -15.06 -23.92
N ASP A 177 -13.00 -14.04 -24.73
CA ASP A 177 -12.67 -14.03 -26.16
C ASP A 177 -11.16 -14.19 -26.40
N PHE A 178 -10.35 -13.47 -25.61
CA PHE A 178 -8.90 -13.60 -25.65
C PHE A 178 -8.45 -15.02 -25.27
N PHE A 179 -9.01 -15.58 -24.20
CA PHE A 179 -8.73 -16.96 -23.77
C PHE A 179 -9.12 -17.98 -24.85
N MET A 180 -10.30 -17.84 -25.47
CA MET A 180 -10.74 -18.72 -26.55
C MET A 180 -9.81 -18.63 -27.77
N LYS A 181 -9.37 -17.42 -28.12
CA LYS A 181 -8.38 -17.22 -29.19
C LYS A 181 -7.05 -17.89 -28.86
N ASP A 182 -6.56 -17.75 -27.63
CA ASP A 182 -5.33 -18.38 -27.17
C ASP A 182 -5.45 -19.91 -27.20
N LEU A 183 -6.54 -20.45 -26.64
CA LEU A 183 -6.87 -21.87 -26.65
C LEU A 183 -6.87 -22.47 -28.07
N MET A 184 -7.43 -21.75 -29.05
CA MET A 184 -7.48 -22.24 -30.44
C MET A 184 -6.12 -22.18 -31.15
N ASN A 185 -5.22 -21.27 -30.77
CA ASN A 185 -4.00 -20.95 -31.51
C ASN A 185 -2.70 -21.47 -30.86
N SER A 186 -2.69 -21.76 -29.56
CA SER A 186 -1.46 -22.15 -28.86
C SER A 186 -1.06 -23.62 -29.15
N LYS A 187 0.26 -23.83 -29.33
CA LYS A 187 0.88 -25.17 -29.37
C LYS A 187 0.99 -25.77 -27.96
N ASP A 188 1.36 -24.97 -26.98
CA ASP A 188 1.31 -25.29 -25.55
C ASP A 188 -0.04 -24.84 -24.99
N SER A 189 -0.90 -25.78 -24.61
CA SER A 189 -2.29 -25.43 -24.30
C SER A 189 -2.39 -24.82 -22.90
N SER A 190 -3.06 -23.68 -22.77
CA SER A 190 -3.53 -23.13 -21.49
C SER A 190 -4.35 -24.15 -20.65
N LEU A 191 -4.79 -25.24 -21.28
CA LEU A 191 -5.46 -26.41 -20.69
C LEU A 191 -4.53 -27.44 -20.01
N GLU A 192 -3.24 -27.46 -20.28
CA GLU A 192 -2.27 -28.32 -19.55
C GLU A 192 -2.20 -27.95 -18.07
N SER A 193 -2.50 -26.68 -17.75
CA SER A 193 -2.49 -26.14 -16.40
C SER A 193 -3.55 -26.75 -15.47
N ILE A 194 -4.55 -27.45 -16.01
CA ILE A 194 -5.64 -28.08 -15.24
C ILE A 194 -5.66 -29.62 -15.31
N ASN A 195 -4.53 -30.25 -15.65
CA ASN A 195 -4.38 -31.71 -15.72
C ASN A 195 -5.42 -32.41 -16.62
N ILE A 196 -5.88 -31.76 -17.69
CA ILE A 196 -6.69 -32.44 -18.71
C ILE A 196 -5.76 -33.20 -19.65
N PRO A 197 -6.05 -34.49 -19.97
CA PRO A 197 -5.29 -35.24 -20.96
C PRO A 197 -5.26 -34.53 -22.32
N ILE A 198 -4.07 -34.41 -22.94
CA ILE A 198 -3.84 -33.75 -24.25
C ILE A 198 -4.83 -34.22 -25.32
N LYS A 199 -5.12 -35.53 -25.37
CA LYS A 199 -6.10 -36.10 -26.32
C LYS A 199 -7.50 -35.49 -26.19
N LYS A 200 -7.94 -35.15 -24.97
CA LYS A 200 -9.23 -34.48 -24.74
C LYS A 200 -9.18 -33.00 -25.14
N ILE A 201 -8.02 -32.36 -24.97
CA ILE A 201 -7.77 -30.98 -25.38
C ILE A 201 -7.88 -30.86 -26.90
N ASP A 202 -7.25 -31.76 -27.64
CA ASP A 202 -7.29 -31.75 -29.11
C ASP A 202 -8.71 -31.99 -29.63
N GLN A 203 -9.46 -32.91 -29.03
CA GLN A 203 -10.87 -33.13 -29.36
C GLN A 203 -11.72 -31.87 -29.15
N ILE A 204 -11.49 -31.15 -28.05
CA ILE A 204 -12.18 -29.88 -27.80
C ILE A 204 -11.80 -28.84 -28.85
N LYS A 205 -10.51 -28.69 -29.18
CA LYS A 205 -10.03 -27.74 -30.20
C LYS A 205 -10.64 -28.03 -31.57
N VAL A 206 -10.73 -29.31 -31.98
CA VAL A 206 -11.39 -29.72 -33.23
C VAL A 206 -12.85 -29.33 -33.23
N LYS A 207 -13.58 -29.58 -32.13
CA LYS A 207 -14.99 -29.18 -32.02
C LYS A 207 -15.19 -27.68 -32.11
N LEU A 208 -14.32 -26.90 -31.46
CA LEU A 208 -14.35 -25.44 -31.52
C LEU A 208 -14.10 -24.92 -32.95
N ARG A 209 -13.05 -25.41 -33.63
CA ARG A 209 -12.68 -24.96 -34.98
C ARG A 209 -13.72 -25.33 -36.05
N ASN A 210 -14.34 -26.49 -35.90
CA ASN A 210 -15.32 -27.00 -36.86
C ASN A 210 -16.77 -26.69 -36.45
N GLU A 211 -16.97 -25.90 -35.38
CA GLU A 211 -18.29 -25.59 -34.79
C GLU A 211 -19.16 -26.84 -34.55
N ILE A 212 -18.52 -27.94 -34.16
CA ILE A 212 -19.22 -29.15 -33.72
C ILE A 212 -19.74 -28.88 -32.30
N PRO A 213 -21.02 -29.18 -32.00
CA PRO A 213 -21.59 -28.94 -30.69
C PRO A 213 -20.76 -29.51 -29.52
N LEU A 214 -20.51 -28.66 -28.54
CA LEU A 214 -19.86 -29.05 -27.28
C LEU A 214 -20.82 -29.88 -26.42
N THR A 215 -20.28 -30.94 -25.82
CA THR A 215 -20.96 -31.63 -24.73
C THR A 215 -20.79 -30.85 -23.42
N LYS A 216 -21.61 -31.16 -22.42
CA LYS A 216 -21.50 -30.69 -21.04
C LYS A 216 -20.07 -30.81 -20.52
N ASN A 217 -19.46 -31.98 -20.69
CA ASN A 217 -18.09 -32.22 -20.22
C ASN A 217 -17.07 -31.33 -20.95
N ASN A 218 -17.23 -31.12 -22.26
CA ASN A 218 -16.37 -30.21 -23.01
C ASN A 218 -16.51 -28.77 -22.49
N ALA A 219 -17.74 -28.30 -22.27
CA ALA A 219 -17.99 -26.98 -21.73
C ALA A 219 -17.40 -26.80 -20.32
N MET A 220 -17.61 -27.78 -19.42
CA MET A 220 -17.03 -27.77 -18.07
C MET A 220 -15.51 -27.67 -18.10
N TYR A 221 -14.84 -28.44 -18.97
CA TYR A 221 -13.39 -28.37 -19.11
C TYR A 221 -12.91 -27.00 -19.56
N ILE A 222 -13.58 -26.38 -20.53
CA ILE A 222 -13.23 -25.04 -21.02
C ILE A 222 -13.44 -24.00 -19.93
N LEU A 223 -14.56 -24.04 -19.20
CA LEU A 223 -14.85 -23.10 -18.11
C LEU A 223 -13.85 -23.22 -16.95
N LYS A 224 -13.49 -24.46 -16.54
CA LYS A 224 -12.44 -24.68 -15.54
C LYS A 224 -11.11 -24.07 -15.94
N ALA A 225 -10.74 -24.27 -17.20
CA ALA A 225 -9.51 -23.77 -17.77
C ALA A 225 -9.49 -22.25 -17.81
N TYR A 226 -10.62 -21.65 -18.18
CA TYR A 226 -10.78 -20.20 -18.19
C TYR A 226 -10.53 -19.61 -16.79
N PHE A 227 -11.20 -20.13 -15.74
CA PHE A 227 -11.00 -19.60 -14.38
C PHE A 227 -9.58 -19.83 -13.87
N HIS A 228 -9.00 -20.99 -14.15
CA HIS A 228 -7.62 -21.26 -13.78
C HIS A 228 -6.64 -20.33 -14.49
N HIS A 229 -6.86 -20.07 -15.79
CA HIS A 229 -6.06 -19.16 -16.61
C HIS A 229 -6.14 -17.72 -16.10
N GLU A 230 -7.34 -17.23 -15.82
CA GLU A 230 -7.51 -15.89 -15.26
C GLU A 230 -6.89 -15.81 -13.86
N SER A 231 -7.06 -16.82 -13.00
CA SER A 231 -6.39 -16.85 -11.68
C SER A 231 -4.87 -16.78 -11.83
N ALA A 232 -4.30 -17.58 -12.74
CA ALA A 232 -2.86 -17.62 -12.99
C ALA A 232 -2.32 -16.25 -13.48
N LYS A 233 -3.06 -15.51 -14.31
CA LYS A 233 -2.69 -14.15 -14.71
C LYS A 233 -2.61 -13.20 -13.52
N ILE A 234 -3.57 -13.27 -12.60
CA ILE A 234 -3.61 -12.39 -11.42
C ILE A 234 -2.49 -12.78 -10.44
N ASN A 235 -2.30 -14.07 -10.22
CA ASN A 235 -1.19 -14.60 -9.45
C ASN A 235 0.18 -14.15 -10.01
N ALA A 236 0.34 -14.10 -11.33
CA ALA A 236 1.54 -13.57 -11.96
C ALA A 236 1.77 -12.08 -11.64
N ILE A 237 0.70 -11.25 -11.58
CA ILE A 237 0.79 -9.84 -11.17
C ILE A 237 1.23 -9.72 -9.70
N ILE A 238 0.66 -10.54 -8.80
CA ILE A 238 1.02 -10.57 -7.38
C ILE A 238 2.49 -10.95 -7.22
N SER A 239 2.91 -12.03 -7.88
CA SER A 239 4.30 -12.49 -7.84
C SER A 239 5.27 -11.49 -8.43
N ASP A 240 4.91 -10.83 -9.52
CA ASP A 240 5.70 -9.76 -10.11
C ASP A 240 5.89 -8.58 -9.14
N ARG A 241 4.87 -8.21 -8.33
CA ARG A 241 5.05 -7.24 -7.23
C ARG A 241 6.00 -7.74 -6.15
N LYS A 242 5.87 -8.99 -5.69
CA LYS A 242 6.79 -9.61 -4.71
C LYS A 242 8.22 -9.60 -5.24
N ILE A 243 8.43 -10.00 -6.50
CA ILE A 243 9.72 -10.02 -7.19
C ILE A 243 10.30 -8.61 -7.32
N ARG A 244 9.48 -7.61 -7.66
CA ARG A 244 9.85 -6.18 -7.65
C ARG A 244 10.06 -5.59 -6.26
N ALA A 245 9.85 -6.37 -5.19
CA ALA A 245 10.28 -6.03 -3.84
C ALA A 245 11.53 -6.83 -3.42
N GLY A 246 12.02 -7.72 -4.29
CA GLY A 246 13.14 -8.62 -4.01
C GLY A 246 12.75 -9.85 -3.22
N LEU A 247 11.47 -10.21 -3.23
CA LEU A 247 10.94 -11.40 -2.59
C LEU A 247 10.62 -12.46 -3.64
N ILE A 248 10.78 -13.72 -3.25
CA ILE A 248 10.47 -14.89 -4.06
C ILE A 248 10.03 -16.02 -3.12
N ASN A 249 9.34 -17.05 -3.60
CA ASN A 249 8.98 -18.17 -2.73
C ASN A 249 10.14 -19.16 -2.62
N ASP A 250 10.89 -19.37 -3.71
CA ASP A 250 12.01 -20.31 -3.77
C ASP A 250 13.05 -19.86 -4.81
N ASN A 251 14.30 -19.68 -4.36
CA ASN A 251 15.43 -19.28 -5.20
C ASN A 251 15.95 -20.40 -6.11
N THR A 252 15.58 -21.66 -5.88
CA THR A 252 16.00 -22.79 -6.72
C THR A 252 15.23 -22.86 -8.05
N TYR A 253 14.14 -22.12 -8.18
CA TYR A 253 13.31 -22.08 -9.37
C TYR A 253 13.36 -20.73 -10.08
N THR A 254 13.14 -20.75 -11.40
CA THR A 254 13.03 -19.53 -12.20
C THR A 254 11.82 -18.69 -11.80
N LEU A 255 11.84 -17.40 -12.15
CA LEU A 255 10.76 -16.45 -11.78
C LEU A 255 9.39 -16.86 -12.33
N GLY A 256 9.35 -17.44 -13.53
CA GLY A 256 8.11 -17.90 -14.16
C GLY A 256 7.64 -19.27 -13.67
N HIS A 257 8.39 -19.94 -12.78
CA HIS A 257 8.02 -21.27 -12.30
C HIS A 257 6.82 -21.21 -11.37
N LYS A 258 5.96 -22.24 -11.41
CA LYS A 258 4.71 -22.31 -10.62
C LYS A 258 4.91 -22.10 -9.12
N ILE A 259 6.04 -22.55 -8.56
CA ILE A 259 6.37 -22.38 -7.13
C ILE A 259 6.53 -20.90 -6.77
N ASN A 260 7.01 -20.07 -7.70
CA ASN A 260 7.21 -18.64 -7.53
C ASN A 260 6.01 -17.81 -7.98
N THR A 261 5.10 -18.39 -8.76
CA THR A 261 3.85 -17.75 -9.18
C THR A 261 2.63 -18.16 -8.35
N HIS A 262 2.73 -19.19 -7.51
CA HIS A 262 1.65 -19.64 -6.63
C HIS A 262 2.12 -19.65 -5.18
N ASP A 263 1.24 -19.27 -4.27
CA ASP A 263 1.56 -19.29 -2.84
C ASP A 263 1.53 -20.74 -2.32
N LYS A 264 2.65 -21.16 -1.71
CA LYS A 264 2.78 -22.48 -1.09
C LYS A 264 2.55 -22.34 0.41
N HIS A 265 1.40 -22.85 0.82
CA HIS A 265 0.88 -22.79 2.18
C HIS A 265 1.13 -24.11 2.91
N ALA A 266 1.46 -24.04 4.20
CA ALA A 266 1.60 -25.19 5.08
C ALA A 266 0.95 -24.92 6.43
N LEU A 267 0.14 -25.86 6.92
CA LEU A 267 -0.43 -25.79 8.25
C LEU A 267 0.64 -26.16 9.29
N LYS A 268 0.92 -25.28 10.24
CA LYS A 268 1.99 -25.46 11.24
C LYS A 268 1.53 -25.14 12.65
N THR A 269 2.02 -25.93 13.59
CA THR A 269 1.94 -25.74 15.04
C THR A 269 2.96 -24.71 15.54
N HIS A 270 2.85 -24.31 16.81
CA HIS A 270 3.85 -23.42 17.44
C HIS A 270 5.27 -23.96 17.38
N SER A 271 5.45 -25.26 17.65
CA SER A 271 6.77 -25.90 17.63
C SER A 271 7.41 -25.86 16.26
N GLU A 272 6.63 -26.13 15.21
CA GLU A 272 7.11 -26.12 13.83
C GLU A 272 7.47 -24.70 13.38
N ILE A 273 6.65 -23.69 13.72
CA ILE A 273 6.95 -22.29 13.41
C ILE A 273 8.23 -21.83 14.11
N LYS A 274 8.40 -22.18 15.39
CA LYS A 274 9.63 -21.86 16.14
C LYS A 274 10.86 -22.50 15.49
N GLN A 275 10.74 -23.77 15.11
CA GLN A 275 11.81 -24.50 14.45
C GLN A 275 12.19 -23.86 13.13
N ASP A 276 11.22 -23.55 12.26
CA ASP A 276 11.46 -22.89 10.98
C ASP A 276 12.25 -21.59 11.14
N ILE A 277 11.88 -20.77 12.13
CA ILE A 277 12.50 -19.46 12.39
C ILE A 277 13.95 -19.66 12.84
N GLU A 278 14.20 -20.51 13.84
CA GLU A 278 15.56 -20.71 14.36
C GLU A 278 16.49 -21.37 13.33
N GLU A 279 16.00 -22.36 12.59
CA GLU A 279 16.77 -23.01 11.52
C GLU A 279 17.07 -22.04 10.39
N SER A 280 16.10 -21.20 9.98
CA SER A 280 16.31 -20.20 8.94
C SER A 280 17.30 -19.11 9.38
N LEU A 281 17.20 -18.66 10.63
CA LEU A 281 18.18 -17.71 11.18
C LEU A 281 19.59 -18.32 11.21
N LEU A 282 19.73 -19.61 11.54
CA LEU A 282 21.01 -20.30 11.55
C LEU A 282 21.59 -20.47 10.13
N ASN A 283 20.77 -20.91 9.18
CA ASN A 283 21.23 -21.33 7.86
C ASN A 283 21.42 -20.16 6.88
N LYS A 284 20.57 -19.12 6.98
CA LYS A 284 20.56 -18.00 6.02
C LYS A 284 20.53 -16.61 6.67
N GLY A 285 20.40 -16.51 7.99
CA GLY A 285 20.42 -15.24 8.72
C GLY A 285 19.12 -14.43 8.64
N TYR A 286 18.05 -14.96 8.06
CA TYR A 286 16.75 -14.31 8.01
C TYR A 286 15.60 -15.33 7.91
N TYR A 287 14.39 -14.91 8.23
CA TYR A 287 13.14 -15.64 8.03
C TYR A 287 12.03 -14.65 7.74
N TYR A 288 11.32 -14.83 6.63
CA TYR A 288 10.11 -14.07 6.30
C TYR A 288 8.96 -15.03 6.06
N SER A 289 7.80 -14.70 6.59
CA SER A 289 6.60 -15.46 6.33
C SER A 289 5.36 -14.60 6.45
N SER A 290 4.40 -14.84 5.56
CA SER A 290 3.00 -14.52 5.82
C SER A 290 2.36 -15.67 6.58
N VAL A 291 1.58 -15.33 7.61
CA VAL A 291 0.89 -16.30 8.44
C VAL A 291 -0.59 -15.95 8.55
N ALA A 292 -1.47 -16.95 8.48
CA ALA A 292 -2.90 -16.73 8.44
C ALA A 292 -3.67 -17.72 9.32
N THR A 293 -4.81 -17.24 9.79
CA THR A 293 -5.90 -18.00 10.41
C THR A 293 -7.05 -18.10 9.41
N LYS A 294 -8.19 -18.69 9.78
CA LYS A 294 -9.37 -18.75 8.91
C LYS A 294 -9.92 -17.36 8.54
N THR A 295 -9.64 -16.33 9.35
CA THR A 295 -10.30 -15.02 9.22
C THR A 295 -9.34 -13.84 9.28
N HIS A 296 -8.03 -14.08 9.35
CA HIS A 296 -7.06 -13.00 9.60
C HIS A 296 -5.66 -13.40 9.14
N ALA A 297 -4.91 -12.43 8.62
CA ALA A 297 -3.53 -12.61 8.16
C ALA A 297 -2.58 -11.61 8.82
N MET A 298 -1.36 -12.07 9.06
CA MET A 298 -0.31 -11.42 9.82
C MET A 298 1.03 -11.71 9.13
N ALA A 299 2.12 -11.12 9.62
CA ALA A 299 3.44 -11.35 9.06
C ALA A 299 4.52 -11.52 10.14
N ILE A 300 5.50 -12.37 9.84
CA ILE A 300 6.68 -12.62 10.65
C ILE A 300 7.92 -12.19 9.87
N SER A 301 8.82 -11.46 10.53
CA SER A 301 10.18 -11.24 10.08
C SER A 301 11.14 -11.50 11.23
N ALA A 302 12.17 -12.30 11.00
CA ALA A 302 13.30 -12.42 11.92
C ALA A 302 14.58 -12.29 11.11
N LYS A 303 15.54 -11.49 11.58
CA LYS A 303 16.81 -11.29 10.86
C LYS A 303 17.98 -11.13 11.81
N ILE A 304 19.16 -11.53 11.33
CA ILE A 304 20.43 -11.15 11.92
C ILE A 304 20.84 -9.79 11.33
N ASN A 305 21.06 -8.80 12.19
CA ASN A 305 21.61 -7.50 11.84
C ASN A 305 22.87 -7.25 12.67
N GLY A 306 24.03 -7.31 12.03
CA GLY A 306 25.31 -7.39 12.75
C GLY A 306 25.35 -8.66 13.60
N ASN A 307 25.57 -8.51 14.91
CA ASN A 307 25.61 -9.63 15.86
C ASN A 307 24.26 -9.88 16.58
N GLU A 308 23.23 -9.10 16.26
CA GLU A 308 21.94 -9.16 16.96
C GLU A 308 20.86 -9.80 16.10
N LYS A 309 19.99 -10.60 16.73
CA LYS A 309 18.75 -11.09 16.11
C LYS A 309 17.64 -10.08 16.41
N ILE A 310 16.98 -9.59 15.37
CA ILE A 310 15.80 -8.72 15.48
C ILE A 310 14.59 -9.53 15.02
N TYR A 311 13.61 -9.66 15.90
CA TYR A 311 12.36 -10.36 15.65
C TYR A 311 11.23 -9.33 15.54
N LYS A 312 10.37 -9.54 14.54
CA LYS A 312 9.24 -8.69 14.25
C LYS A 312 7.99 -9.53 13.99
N PHE A 313 6.90 -9.16 14.65
CA PHE A 313 5.59 -9.73 14.41
C PHE A 313 4.59 -8.62 14.13
N PHE A 314 4.02 -8.64 12.93
CA PHE A 314 3.04 -7.66 12.51
C PHE A 314 1.65 -8.26 12.56
N GLN A 315 0.82 -7.74 13.44
CA GLN A 315 -0.60 -8.06 13.55
C GLN A 315 -1.38 -6.79 13.15
N PRO A 316 -2.05 -6.75 11.99
CA PRO A 316 -2.63 -5.51 11.47
C PRO A 316 -3.63 -4.79 12.39
N THR A 317 -4.41 -5.51 13.19
CA THR A 317 -5.40 -4.92 14.12
C THR A 317 -4.78 -4.16 15.29
N TYR A 318 -3.55 -4.51 15.69
CA TYR A 318 -2.92 -4.01 16.90
C TYR A 318 -1.59 -3.29 16.65
N GLY A 319 -0.78 -3.76 15.70
CA GLY A 319 0.48 -3.14 15.34
C GLY A 319 1.65 -4.07 15.08
N LEU A 320 2.85 -3.49 15.12
CA LEU A 320 4.13 -4.16 14.95
C LEU A 320 4.83 -4.33 16.30
N LEU A 321 5.08 -5.57 16.68
CA LEU A 321 6.06 -5.90 17.71
C LEU A 321 7.44 -5.93 17.05
N GLU A 322 8.41 -5.23 17.62
CA GLU A 322 9.83 -5.32 17.26
C GLU A 322 10.65 -5.51 18.54
N THR A 323 11.43 -6.59 18.61
CA THR A 323 12.20 -6.96 19.80
C THR A 323 13.48 -7.71 19.44
N LYS A 324 14.48 -7.63 20.32
CA LYS A 324 15.69 -8.48 20.28
C LYS A 324 15.56 -9.72 21.17
N ASP A 325 14.55 -9.75 22.04
CA ASP A 325 14.30 -10.86 22.94
C ASP A 325 13.39 -11.91 22.28
N LYS A 326 13.96 -13.07 21.98
CA LYS A 326 13.23 -14.21 21.40
C LYS A 326 12.08 -14.70 22.28
N HIS A 327 12.21 -14.61 23.61
CA HIS A 327 11.17 -15.07 24.53
C HIS A 327 9.96 -14.15 24.46
N VAL A 328 10.18 -12.83 24.43
CA VAL A 328 9.11 -11.84 24.21
C VAL A 328 8.42 -12.11 22.87
N PHE A 329 9.19 -12.33 21.81
CA PHE A 329 8.64 -12.60 20.47
C PHE A 329 7.76 -13.86 20.44
N TYR A 330 8.29 -15.01 20.87
CA TYR A 330 7.54 -16.28 20.81
C TYR A 330 6.34 -16.29 21.75
N ASN A 331 6.47 -15.76 22.96
CA ASN A 331 5.34 -15.68 23.90
C ASN A 331 4.22 -14.82 23.30
N HIS A 332 4.57 -13.71 22.66
CA HIS A 332 3.58 -12.84 22.04
C HIS A 332 2.89 -13.49 20.85
N LEU A 333 3.66 -14.01 19.88
CA LEU A 333 3.15 -14.71 18.70
C LEU A 333 2.19 -15.85 19.10
N PHE A 334 2.63 -16.72 20.00
CA PHE A 334 1.87 -17.92 20.38
C PHE A 334 0.65 -17.59 21.23
N SER A 335 0.70 -16.55 22.09
CA SER A 335 -0.48 -16.10 22.83
C SER A 335 -1.63 -15.68 21.91
N ILE A 336 -1.31 -15.07 20.77
CA ILE A 336 -2.31 -14.62 19.79
C ILE A 336 -2.91 -15.82 19.06
N ILE A 337 -2.09 -16.80 18.68
CA ILE A 337 -2.58 -18.02 18.04
C ILE A 337 -3.46 -18.82 18.99
N ASP A 338 -3.06 -18.95 20.25
CA ASP A 338 -3.86 -19.62 21.28
C ASP A 338 -5.22 -18.94 21.46
N ASP A 339 -5.26 -17.60 21.48
CA ASP A 339 -6.52 -16.84 21.51
C ASP A 339 -7.39 -17.12 20.28
N TYR A 340 -6.82 -17.13 19.07
CA TYR A 340 -7.55 -17.52 17.86
C TYR A 340 -8.04 -18.98 17.91
N ASN A 341 -7.26 -19.88 18.52
CA ASN A 341 -7.62 -21.29 18.70
C ASN A 341 -8.81 -21.46 19.64
N ILE A 342 -8.79 -20.77 20.79
CA ILE A 342 -9.90 -20.74 21.75
C ILE A 342 -11.17 -20.21 21.07
N LYS A 343 -11.04 -19.22 20.19
CA LYS A 343 -12.14 -18.64 19.41
C LYS A 343 -12.57 -19.46 18.20
N GLY A 344 -11.98 -20.64 17.95
CA GLY A 344 -12.31 -21.51 16.81
C GLY A 344 -11.87 -20.97 15.44
N LYS A 345 -11.04 -19.93 15.42
CA LYS A 345 -10.62 -19.20 14.22
C LYS A 345 -9.41 -19.81 13.51
N VAL A 346 -8.84 -20.90 14.03
CA VAL A 346 -7.80 -21.69 13.36
C VAL A 346 -8.24 -23.13 13.13
N LEU A 347 -7.52 -23.84 12.27
CA LEU A 347 -7.64 -25.30 12.18
C LEU A 347 -6.93 -25.93 13.39
N GLN A 348 -7.25 -27.18 13.69
CA GLN A 348 -6.71 -27.89 14.83
C GLN A 348 -6.13 -29.24 14.43
N THR A 349 -5.07 -29.66 15.12
CA THR A 349 -4.63 -31.05 15.10
C THR A 349 -5.64 -31.95 15.82
N THR A 350 -5.49 -33.27 15.70
CA THR A 350 -6.24 -34.24 16.50
C THR A 350 -6.05 -34.03 18.01
N ALA A 351 -4.89 -33.51 18.42
CA ALA A 351 -4.58 -33.14 19.80
C ALA A 351 -5.08 -31.74 20.21
N LYS A 352 -5.95 -31.11 19.39
CA LYS A 352 -6.53 -29.76 19.61
C LYS A 352 -5.51 -28.61 19.64
N GLN A 353 -4.32 -28.81 19.11
CA GLN A 353 -3.35 -27.73 18.94
C GLN A 353 -3.75 -26.85 17.76
N GLY A 354 -3.67 -25.53 17.94
CA GLY A 354 -3.95 -24.58 16.87
C GLY A 354 -2.92 -24.68 15.73
N LEU A 355 -3.41 -24.57 14.49
CA LEU A 355 -2.62 -24.59 13.26
C LEU A 355 -2.76 -23.24 12.54
N LEU A 356 -1.62 -22.61 12.26
CA LEU A 356 -1.56 -21.48 11.35
C LEU A 356 -1.24 -21.95 9.93
N ASP A 357 -1.83 -21.30 8.96
CA ASP A 357 -1.37 -21.36 7.57
C ASP A 357 -0.13 -20.48 7.43
N VAL A 358 1.00 -21.09 7.06
CA VAL A 358 2.31 -20.45 6.94
C VAL A 358 2.78 -20.53 5.50
N SER A 359 3.07 -19.37 4.89
CA SER A 359 3.75 -19.29 3.61
C SER A 359 5.12 -18.66 3.82
N SER A 360 6.17 -19.47 3.65
CA SER A 360 7.56 -19.00 3.72
C SER A 360 7.92 -18.17 2.49
N ILE A 361 8.72 -17.13 2.71
CA ILE A 361 9.18 -16.22 1.66
C ILE A 361 10.70 -16.09 1.74
N GLU A 362 11.33 -16.13 0.58
CA GLU A 362 12.77 -16.00 0.38
C GLU A 362 13.15 -14.64 -0.21
N ARG A 363 14.42 -14.26 -0.02
CA ARG A 363 15.00 -13.10 -0.71
C ARG A 363 15.47 -13.53 -2.08
N LYS A 364 15.08 -12.79 -3.11
CA LYS A 364 15.59 -13.02 -4.47
C LYS A 364 17.08 -12.66 -4.52
N ILE A 365 17.91 -13.64 -4.90
CA ILE A 365 19.34 -13.44 -5.16
C ILE A 365 19.50 -12.45 -6.34
N ASP A 366 20.49 -11.56 -6.26
CA ASP A 366 20.82 -10.53 -7.27
C ASP A 366 19.80 -9.41 -7.48
N TYR A 367 18.81 -9.28 -6.61
CA TYR A 367 17.85 -8.18 -6.68
C TYR A 367 18.47 -6.85 -6.22
N LYS A 368 18.44 -5.83 -7.10
CA LYS A 368 19.06 -4.50 -6.87
C LYS A 368 18.09 -3.34 -6.68
N ASN A 369 16.80 -3.52 -6.98
CA ASN A 369 15.85 -2.43 -6.85
C ASN A 369 15.52 -2.21 -5.37
N THR A 370 15.39 -0.97 -4.93
CA THR A 370 14.99 -0.66 -3.56
C THR A 370 13.61 -0.03 -3.58
N LEU A 371 12.69 -0.62 -2.82
CA LEU A 371 11.43 0.07 -2.54
C LEU A 371 11.73 1.36 -1.78
N LYS A 372 10.98 2.41 -2.08
CA LYS A 372 11.07 3.69 -1.38
C LYS A 372 9.73 4.01 -0.74
N LEU A 373 9.79 4.65 0.42
CA LEU A 373 8.61 5.25 1.04
C LEU A 373 8.35 6.61 0.41
N PRO A 374 7.09 7.07 0.35
CA PRO A 374 6.80 8.45 0.01
C PRO A 374 7.37 9.34 1.12
N GLU A 375 8.23 10.27 0.74
CA GLU A 375 8.83 11.24 1.65
C GLU A 375 8.55 12.65 1.11
N PHE A 376 8.05 13.52 1.98
CA PHE A 376 7.98 14.95 1.74
C PHE A 376 9.09 15.60 2.56
N LYS A 377 9.90 16.46 1.94
CA LYS A 377 10.90 17.19 2.70
C LYS A 377 10.19 18.27 3.51
N ASP A 378 10.70 18.59 4.70
CA ASP A 378 10.15 19.67 5.53
C ASP A 378 10.00 20.97 4.75
N ILE A 379 10.97 21.27 3.86
CA ILE A 379 10.92 22.46 3.01
C ILE A 379 9.71 22.46 2.06
N ASP A 380 9.29 21.31 1.55
CA ASP A 380 8.12 21.21 0.66
C ASP A 380 6.83 21.54 1.42
N ILE A 381 6.74 21.07 2.67
CA ILE A 381 5.63 21.37 3.58
C ILE A 381 5.60 22.87 3.91
N GLN A 382 6.75 23.46 4.24
CA GLN A 382 6.86 24.89 4.54
C GLN A 382 6.53 25.78 3.33
N ASN A 383 7.01 25.40 2.15
CA ASN A 383 6.70 26.09 0.90
C ASN A 383 5.20 26.05 0.60
N HIS A 384 4.54 24.92 0.88
CA HIS A 384 3.10 24.78 0.76
C HIS A 384 2.37 25.70 1.73
N ILE A 385 2.72 25.69 3.02
CA ILE A 385 2.08 26.55 4.04
C ILE A 385 2.18 28.03 3.65
N LYS A 386 3.37 28.49 3.26
CA LYS A 386 3.59 29.87 2.78
C LYS A 386 2.72 30.21 1.58
N SER A 387 2.62 29.29 0.62
CA SER A 387 1.81 29.49 -0.58
C SER A 387 0.31 29.60 -0.26
N GLU A 388 -0.20 28.78 0.65
CA GLU A 388 -1.60 28.83 1.12
C GLU A 388 -1.89 30.16 1.84
N LEU A 389 -1.01 30.57 2.77
CA LEU A 389 -1.12 31.85 3.49
C LEU A 389 -1.15 33.05 2.53
N ILE A 390 -0.35 33.01 1.45
CA ILE A 390 -0.31 34.05 0.42
C ILE A 390 -1.61 34.04 -0.39
N ARG A 391 -2.00 32.88 -0.93
CA ARG A 391 -3.19 32.73 -1.79
C ARG A 391 -4.45 33.20 -1.08
N ASP A 392 -4.60 32.82 0.18
CA ASP A 392 -5.78 33.13 0.98
C ASP A 392 -5.69 34.53 1.64
N ASN A 393 -4.64 35.31 1.35
CA ASN A 393 -4.43 36.66 1.86
C ASN A 393 -4.45 36.78 3.40
N VAL A 394 -3.93 35.77 4.09
CA VAL A 394 -4.02 35.63 5.54
C VAL A 394 -3.27 36.74 6.27
N LYS A 395 -3.90 37.31 7.30
CA LYS A 395 -3.25 38.20 8.26
C LYS A 395 -2.94 37.41 9.52
N ILE A 396 -1.66 37.24 9.79
CA ILE A 396 -1.12 36.59 10.99
C ILE A 396 -0.95 37.65 12.06
N ASP A 397 -1.55 37.45 13.23
CA ASP A 397 -1.40 38.39 14.33
C ASP A 397 0.01 38.32 14.92
N LEU A 398 0.57 39.48 15.22
CA LEU A 398 1.82 39.69 15.93
C LEU A 398 1.53 40.42 17.26
N ASN A 399 2.57 40.66 18.05
CA ASN A 399 2.46 41.44 19.29
C ASN A 399 1.99 42.89 19.02
N ASN A 400 1.31 43.49 20.00
CA ASN A 400 0.92 44.91 20.04
C ASN A 400 0.03 45.37 18.86
N GLU A 401 -0.98 44.59 18.48
CA GLU A 401 -1.94 44.87 17.38
C GLU A 401 -1.33 44.91 15.97
N TYR A 402 -0.09 44.44 15.81
CA TYR A 402 0.52 44.32 14.50
C TYR A 402 0.04 43.06 13.78
N LYS A 403 -0.03 43.11 12.45
CA LYS A 403 -0.35 41.95 11.62
C LYS A 403 0.67 41.76 10.52
N LEU A 404 1.07 40.52 10.28
CA LEU A 404 1.92 40.12 9.16
C LEU A 404 1.05 39.55 8.04
N LYS A 405 1.30 39.97 6.80
CA LYS A 405 0.73 39.36 5.59
C LYS A 405 1.84 38.96 4.64
N LEU A 406 1.87 37.69 4.24
CA LEU A 406 2.80 37.24 3.19
C LEU A 406 2.33 37.74 1.82
N LYS A 407 3.26 38.10 0.95
CA LYS A 407 3.00 38.65 -0.39
C LYS A 407 3.43 37.71 -1.51
N SER A 408 4.61 37.12 -1.37
CA SER A 408 5.17 36.19 -2.36
C SER A 408 6.21 35.31 -1.69
N HIS A 409 6.40 34.10 -2.20
CA HIS A 409 7.45 33.20 -1.76
C HIS A 409 8.10 32.57 -3.00
N ASP A 410 9.43 32.63 -3.06
CA ASP A 410 10.21 31.94 -4.08
C ASP A 410 10.82 30.67 -3.47
N PRO A 411 10.37 29.47 -3.87
CA PRO A 411 10.84 28.20 -3.31
C PRO A 411 12.28 27.86 -3.73
N ILE A 412 12.84 28.48 -4.78
CA ILE A 412 14.21 28.22 -5.25
C ILE A 412 15.21 28.98 -4.36
N THR A 413 14.95 30.27 -4.11
CA THR A 413 15.81 31.09 -3.24
C THR A 413 15.39 31.04 -1.77
N ASN A 414 14.26 30.41 -1.47
CA ASN A 414 13.56 30.40 -0.18
C ASN A 414 13.21 31.81 0.34
N ILE A 415 13.16 32.82 -0.53
CA ILE A 415 12.87 34.20 -0.12
C ILE A 415 11.35 34.43 -0.05
N THR A 416 10.87 34.76 1.14
CA THR A 416 9.49 35.15 1.41
C THR A 416 9.40 36.66 1.61
N LYS A 417 8.61 37.34 0.78
CA LYS A 417 8.28 38.76 0.95
C LYS A 417 7.00 38.89 1.74
N ALA A 418 6.98 39.81 2.70
CA ALA A 418 5.82 40.05 3.54
C ALA A 418 5.64 41.53 3.86
N THR A 419 4.50 41.87 4.45
CA THR A 419 4.19 43.21 4.93
C THR A 419 3.63 43.16 6.32
N ILE A 420 4.21 43.98 7.19
CA ILE A 420 3.73 44.20 8.54
C ILE A 420 2.83 45.43 8.50
N TYR A 421 1.66 45.34 9.12
CA TYR A 421 0.69 46.42 9.29
C TYR A 421 0.56 46.76 10.77
N GLY A 422 0.55 48.04 11.11
CA GLY A 422 0.25 48.50 12.48
C GLY A 422 0.27 50.02 12.60
N HIS A 423 -0.60 50.56 13.45
CA HIS A 423 -0.77 52.01 13.73
C HIS A 423 -0.62 52.90 12.48
N TYR A 424 -1.45 52.64 11.46
CA TYR A 424 -1.51 53.36 10.17
C TYR A 424 -0.25 53.29 9.28
N LYS A 425 0.74 52.48 9.65
CA LYS A 425 1.98 52.28 8.88
C LYS A 425 2.08 50.86 8.35
N LYS A 426 2.90 50.72 7.30
CA LYS A 426 3.24 49.44 6.67
C LYS A 426 4.74 49.32 6.47
N TRP A 427 5.29 48.14 6.73
CA TRP A 427 6.70 47.83 6.51
C TRP A 427 6.82 46.61 5.61
N ASN A 428 7.54 46.77 4.50
CA ASN A 428 7.84 45.64 3.62
C ASN A 428 9.11 44.94 4.13
N ILE A 429 9.01 43.63 4.27
CA ILE A 429 10.12 42.79 4.71
C ILE A 429 10.35 41.65 3.72
N SER A 430 11.55 41.10 3.73
CA SER A 430 11.89 39.84 3.06
C SER A 430 12.64 38.94 4.05
N SER A 431 12.40 37.64 4.02
CA SER A 431 13.13 36.67 4.84
C SER A 431 13.47 35.41 4.06
N ASN A 432 14.61 34.79 4.35
CA ASN A 432 14.99 33.47 3.83
C ASN A 432 14.84 32.35 4.87
N GLU A 433 14.13 32.59 5.98
CA GLU A 433 13.81 31.55 6.97
C GLU A 433 12.81 30.56 6.34
N SER A 434 13.15 29.27 6.33
CA SER A 434 12.33 28.20 5.75
C SER A 434 11.11 27.91 6.61
N ASP A 435 11.28 27.84 7.93
CA ASP A 435 10.19 27.52 8.84
C ASP A 435 9.30 28.75 9.08
N ILE A 436 8.00 28.63 8.76
CA ILE A 436 7.07 29.76 8.88
C ILE A 436 6.90 30.24 10.33
N LYS A 437 6.92 29.35 11.31
CA LYS A 437 6.73 29.70 12.71
C LYS A 437 7.96 30.46 13.21
N LYS A 438 9.15 29.92 12.96
CA LYS A 438 10.42 30.59 13.27
C LYS A 438 10.54 31.94 12.56
N MET A 439 10.07 32.05 11.32
CA MET A 439 10.04 33.32 10.59
C MET A 439 9.15 34.35 11.29
N VAL A 440 7.92 33.96 11.67
CA VAL A 440 6.98 34.85 12.37
C VAL A 440 7.50 35.25 13.74
N ASP A 441 8.05 34.31 14.50
CA ASP A 441 8.64 34.57 15.83
C ASP A 441 9.80 35.56 15.72
N SER A 442 10.70 35.35 14.75
CA SER A 442 11.82 36.27 14.49
C SER A 442 11.32 37.68 14.12
N ILE A 443 10.28 37.78 13.29
CA ILE A 443 9.69 39.08 12.92
C ILE A 443 9.07 39.76 14.14
N ALA A 444 8.34 39.01 14.97
CA ALA A 444 7.69 39.53 16.17
C ALA A 444 8.70 40.03 17.20
N GLU A 445 9.78 39.27 17.44
CA GLU A 445 10.87 39.66 18.34
C GLU A 445 11.57 40.94 17.83
N LYS A 446 11.83 41.02 16.53
CA LYS A 446 12.55 42.14 15.91
C LYS A 446 11.67 43.32 15.53
N LEU A 447 10.37 43.27 15.83
CA LEU A 447 9.39 44.29 15.47
C LEU A 447 9.80 45.72 15.90
N PRO A 448 10.37 45.97 17.12
CA PRO A 448 10.83 47.31 17.50
C PRO A 448 11.92 47.88 16.59
N LEU A 449 12.84 47.04 16.13
CA LEU A 449 13.94 47.44 15.23
C LEU A 449 13.42 47.70 13.81
N ILE A 450 12.48 46.87 13.33
CA ILE A 450 11.87 47.02 12.01
C ILE A 450 11.13 48.37 11.90
N LYS A 451 10.41 48.79 12.95
CA LYS A 451 9.67 50.05 12.98
C LYS A 451 10.54 51.28 12.76
N ASN A 452 11.79 51.23 13.23
CA ASN A 452 12.73 52.34 13.23
C ASN A 452 13.62 52.41 11.97
N LYS A 453 13.64 51.36 11.13
CA LYS A 453 14.43 51.35 9.89
C LYS A 453 13.69 52.04 8.74
N LYS A 454 14.42 52.86 7.97
CA LYS A 454 13.93 53.42 6.70
C LYS A 454 14.15 52.41 5.55
N GLY A 455 13.11 52.16 4.76
CA GLY A 455 13.16 51.30 3.57
C GLY A 455 12.78 49.83 3.82
N SER A 456 13.03 48.98 2.83
CA SER A 456 12.76 47.53 2.92
C SER A 456 13.77 46.86 3.84
N VAL A 457 13.29 45.91 4.64
CA VAL A 457 14.11 45.16 5.61
C VAL A 457 14.28 43.72 5.16
N TYR A 458 15.49 43.17 5.29
CA TYR A 458 15.77 41.75 5.07
C TYR A 458 16.15 41.07 6.38
N ILE A 459 15.56 39.90 6.66
CA ILE A 459 15.82 39.09 7.85
C ILE A 459 16.36 37.74 7.41
N ASN A 460 17.60 37.40 7.79
CA ASN A 460 18.15 36.09 7.45
C ASN A 460 17.57 34.96 8.33
N ASN A 461 17.95 33.71 8.07
CA ASN A 461 17.57 32.50 8.82
C ASN A 461 18.15 32.43 10.25
N ASN A 462 19.08 33.32 10.58
CA ASN A 462 19.59 33.49 11.94
C ASN A 462 18.85 34.61 12.70
N GLY A 463 17.91 35.31 12.06
CA GLY A 463 17.18 36.43 12.64
C GLY A 463 17.89 37.79 12.54
N ASP A 464 19.01 37.88 11.81
CA ASP A 464 19.77 39.13 11.63
C ASP A 464 19.07 40.08 10.65
N ILE A 465 19.09 41.38 10.96
CA ILE A 465 18.34 42.41 10.23
C ILE A 465 19.24 43.30 9.37
N TYR A 466 19.06 43.24 8.06
CA TYR A 466 19.76 44.09 7.09
C TYR A 466 18.80 45.12 6.49
N SER A 467 19.25 46.37 6.33
CA SER A 467 18.52 47.37 5.54
C SER A 467 18.85 47.17 4.07
N GLN A 468 17.86 46.86 3.24
CA GLN A 468 18.07 46.84 1.79
C GLN A 468 18.07 48.28 1.26
N LYS A 469 19.25 48.90 1.11
CA LYS A 469 19.45 49.84 0.00
C LYS A 469 19.56 48.97 -1.25
N LEU A 470 18.48 48.85 -2.01
CA LEU A 470 18.44 48.03 -3.23
C LEU A 470 19.33 48.68 -4.31
N LYS A 471 20.62 48.35 -4.30
CA LYS A 471 21.53 48.45 -5.45
C LYS A 471 22.28 47.13 -5.53
N LEU A 472 21.67 46.13 -6.15
CA LEU A 472 22.36 44.98 -6.72
C LEU A 472 21.39 44.32 -7.70
N SER A 473 21.54 44.66 -8.98
CA SER A 473 20.96 43.84 -10.03
C SER A 473 21.75 42.53 -10.05
N LEU A 474 21.09 41.42 -9.72
CA LEU A 474 21.67 40.07 -9.89
C LEU A 474 22.12 39.79 -11.34
N LYS A 475 21.60 40.59 -12.30
CA LYS A 475 22.05 40.61 -13.69
C LYS A 475 23.53 40.99 -13.88
N ASN A 476 24.13 41.77 -12.95
CA ASN A 476 25.53 42.17 -13.04
C ASN A 476 26.49 41.18 -12.35
N VAL A 477 26.01 40.41 -11.35
CA VAL A 477 26.83 39.38 -10.70
C VAL A 477 27.03 38.19 -11.64
N LEU A 478 26.00 37.78 -12.38
CA LEU A 478 26.08 36.70 -13.37
C LEU A 478 26.86 37.10 -14.64
N LYS A 479 26.96 38.39 -14.98
CA LYS A 479 27.78 38.84 -16.11
C LYS A 479 29.29 38.88 -15.81
N ASN A 480 29.66 38.92 -14.54
CA ASN A 480 31.06 38.96 -14.10
C ASN A 480 31.64 37.59 -13.69
N THR A 481 30.80 36.54 -13.61
CA THR A 481 31.27 35.16 -13.35
C THR A 481 31.56 34.36 -14.62
N PHE A 482 31.20 34.87 -15.81
CA PHE A 482 31.48 34.24 -17.11
C PHE A 482 32.48 35.03 -17.98
N LYS A 483 33.32 35.86 -17.36
CA LYS A 483 34.48 36.46 -18.02
C LYS A 483 35.74 36.24 -17.20
N PHE A 484 36.17 34.99 -17.10
CA PHE A 484 37.58 34.66 -17.13
C PHE A 484 37.75 33.51 -18.12
N SER A 485 38.68 33.76 -19.04
CA SER A 485 39.28 32.93 -20.09
C SER A 485 39.34 31.44 -19.80
#